data_AF-A0A317IRK0-F1
#
_entry.id   AF-A0A317IRK0-F1
#
_cell.length_a   1.000
_cell.length_b   1.000
_cell.length_c   1.000
_cell.angle_alpha   90.00
_cell.angle_beta   90.00
_cell.angle_gamma   90.00
#
_symmetry.space_group_name_H-M   'P 1'
#
loop_
_entity.id
_entity.type
_entity.pdbx_description
1 polymer ?
#
loop_
_entity_poly.entity_id
_entity_poly.type
_entity_poly.pdbx_seq_one_letter_code
_entity_poly.pdbx_strand_id
1 'polypeptide(L)'
;MSKKGKKKEESSPEPGDDWEDWQSVVARRDLLISAWRARDELYKNLFGEPTSVTPSNYRPPPAIPSGKAKTRSPNELATDTADPGLEDQRLAIIAYGPDPVRPYWTYITAGISSPWLQGQPEEVSGFGCELMIKSPIEAQWPAQILRSMAFYLFNHAGTLSPGARIALNAPIAVNSESKLRNLVIWYADEAPDCWYQLPSGGFGVFTAIGITDDELKFAESIDEYGTWCIQQVLRQVGTGQVTNPDRESAMQNENIASITNSVTTFARQFKASSSSFEIS
;
A
#
# COMPACT_ATOMS: atom_id res chain seq x y z
N MET A 1 37.89 49.44 -49.58
CA MET A 1 37.39 50.14 -48.37
C MET A 1 36.50 49.18 -47.61
N SER A 2 36.93 48.79 -46.42
CA SER A 2 36.49 47.60 -45.69
C SER A 2 35.27 47.86 -44.79
N LYS A 3 34.44 46.81 -44.67
CA LYS A 3 33.18 46.72 -43.93
C LYS A 3 33.37 46.96 -42.43
N LYS A 4 32.50 47.76 -41.80
CA LYS A 4 32.26 47.73 -40.34
C LYS A 4 30.81 47.30 -40.09
N GLY A 5 30.62 45.99 -39.93
CA GLY A 5 29.43 45.42 -39.29
C GLY A 5 29.58 45.55 -37.77
N LYS A 6 28.57 46.11 -37.11
CA LYS A 6 28.44 46.10 -35.65
C LYS A 6 28.31 44.64 -35.18
N LYS A 7 29.27 44.17 -34.38
CA LYS A 7 29.07 42.97 -33.53
C LYS A 7 28.02 43.32 -32.48
N LYS A 8 26.89 42.61 -32.49
CA LYS A 8 26.06 42.44 -31.29
C LYS A 8 26.87 41.53 -30.35
N GLU A 9 27.07 41.97 -29.13
CA GLU A 9 27.48 41.09 -28.03
C GLU A 9 26.38 40.05 -27.82
N GLU A 10 26.72 38.79 -28.01
CA GLU A 10 25.93 37.67 -27.49
C GLU A 10 26.08 37.68 -25.97
N SER A 11 25.04 38.19 -25.29
CA SER A 11 24.83 37.93 -23.88
C SER A 11 24.68 36.42 -23.71
N SER A 12 25.63 35.80 -23.01
CA SER A 12 25.49 34.44 -22.53
C SER A 12 24.22 34.35 -21.68
N PRO A 13 23.38 33.30 -21.82
CA PRO A 13 22.25 33.13 -20.93
C PRO A 13 22.76 32.92 -19.50
N GLU A 14 22.30 33.75 -18.57
CA GLU A 14 22.54 33.53 -17.13
C GLU A 14 21.94 32.17 -16.74
N PRO A 15 22.67 31.33 -15.99
CA PRO A 15 22.15 30.05 -15.55
C PRO A 15 21.03 30.29 -14.52
N GLY A 16 19.82 29.86 -14.88
CA GLY A 16 18.62 30.01 -14.06
C GLY A 16 18.69 29.27 -12.72
N ASP A 17 17.90 29.80 -11.79
CA ASP A 17 17.71 29.51 -10.36
C ASP A 17 17.27 28.08 -9.94
N ASP A 18 17.48 27.04 -10.75
CA ASP A 18 17.00 25.67 -10.47
C ASP A 18 18.07 24.73 -9.88
N TRP A 19 18.92 25.24 -8.98
CA TRP A 19 19.84 24.38 -8.21
C TRP A 19 19.18 24.02 -6.88
N GLU A 20 18.48 22.88 -6.84
CA GLU A 20 18.09 22.24 -5.59
C GLU A 20 19.35 22.10 -4.71
N ASP A 21 19.33 22.67 -3.50
CA ASP A 21 20.49 22.70 -2.61
C ASP A 21 21.04 21.28 -2.43
N TRP A 22 22.32 21.09 -2.68
CA TRP A 22 22.89 19.74 -2.64
C TRP A 22 22.73 19.08 -1.26
N GLN A 23 22.68 19.89 -0.19
CA GLN A 23 22.41 19.40 1.15
C GLN A 23 20.97 18.88 1.29
N SER A 24 19.98 19.51 0.65
CA SER A 24 18.59 19.04 0.69
C SER A 24 18.42 17.71 -0.05
N VAL A 25 19.13 17.52 -1.17
CA VAL A 25 19.11 16.26 -1.93
C VAL A 25 19.75 15.12 -1.15
N VAL A 26 20.87 15.39 -0.44
CA VAL A 26 21.50 14.40 0.46
C VAL A 26 20.56 14.07 1.62
N ALA A 27 19.98 15.07 2.29
CA ALA A 27 19.07 14.87 3.41
C ALA A 27 17.83 14.04 3.01
N ARG A 28 17.22 14.33 1.86
CA ARG A 28 16.10 13.56 1.31
C ARG A 28 16.49 12.11 1.02
N ARG A 29 17.68 11.88 0.47
CA ARG A 29 18.17 10.51 0.22
C ARG A 29 18.43 9.76 1.53
N ASP A 30 19.03 10.40 2.52
CA ASP A 30 19.30 9.78 3.81
C ASP A 30 18.00 9.44 4.54
N LEU A 31 17.01 10.33 4.48
CA LEU A 31 15.67 10.08 5.01
C LEU A 31 15.04 8.85 4.34
N LEU A 32 15.08 8.77 3.00
CA LEU A 32 14.56 7.62 2.25
C LEU A 32 15.25 6.31 2.62
N ILE A 33 16.59 6.30 2.76
CA ILE A 33 17.34 5.11 3.17
C ILE A 33 16.99 4.69 4.60
N SER A 34 16.85 5.66 5.51
CA SER A 34 16.50 5.39 6.91
C SER A 34 15.08 4.82 7.03
N ALA A 35 14.12 5.37 6.29
CA ALA A 35 12.75 4.87 6.20
C ALA A 35 12.69 3.46 5.62
N TRP A 36 13.46 3.19 4.56
CA TRP A 36 13.56 1.86 3.98
C TRP A 36 14.05 0.83 5.00
N ARG A 37 15.12 1.15 5.74
CA ARG A 37 15.72 0.23 6.74
C ARG A 37 14.78 -0.04 7.90
N ALA A 38 14.13 1.00 8.42
CA ALA A 38 13.17 0.87 9.51
C ALA A 38 11.97 0.00 9.10
N ARG A 39 11.46 0.15 7.87
CA ARG A 39 10.39 -0.71 7.35
C ARG A 39 10.85 -2.16 7.18
N ASP A 40 12.04 -2.39 6.63
CA ASP A 40 12.61 -3.74 6.45
C ASP A 40 12.78 -4.46 7.80
N GLU A 41 13.26 -3.75 8.83
CA GLU A 41 13.36 -4.27 10.19
C GLU A 41 11.98 -4.57 10.80
N LEU A 42 11.02 -3.64 10.66
CA LEU A 42 9.64 -3.85 11.10
C LEU A 42 9.04 -5.11 10.47
N TYR A 43 9.24 -5.30 9.16
CA TYR A 43 8.73 -6.47 8.46
C TYR A 43 9.37 -7.77 8.93
N LYS A 44 10.66 -7.78 9.22
CA LYS A 44 11.30 -8.94 9.86
C LYS A 44 10.71 -9.25 11.23
N ASN A 45 10.37 -8.22 12.01
CA ASN A 45 9.74 -8.41 13.32
C ASN A 45 8.31 -8.94 13.22
N LEU A 46 7.51 -8.47 12.25
CA LEU A 46 6.12 -8.89 12.07
C LEU A 46 6.00 -10.24 11.36
N PHE A 47 6.83 -10.46 10.33
CA PHE A 47 6.66 -11.54 9.37
C PHE A 47 7.78 -12.59 9.38
N GLY A 48 8.96 -12.25 9.89
CA GLY A 48 10.15 -13.08 9.79
C GLY A 48 10.88 -12.87 8.46
N GLU A 49 11.65 -13.86 8.02
CA GLU A 49 12.39 -13.79 6.76
C GLU A 49 11.46 -13.97 5.55
N PRO A 50 11.60 -13.14 4.50
CA PRO A 50 10.78 -13.26 3.31
C PRO A 50 11.10 -14.53 2.54
N THR A 51 10.06 -15.17 1.99
CA THR A 51 10.22 -16.32 1.10
C THR A 51 10.62 -15.87 -0.30
N SER A 52 10.05 -14.77 -0.78
CA SER A 52 10.47 -14.15 -2.03
C SER A 52 10.20 -12.65 -2.04
N VAL A 53 10.93 -11.93 -2.89
CA VAL A 53 10.75 -10.49 -3.11
C VAL A 53 10.77 -10.21 -4.60
N THR A 54 9.84 -9.38 -5.06
CA THR A 54 9.80 -8.93 -6.46
C THR A 54 9.73 -7.40 -6.53
N PRO A 55 10.67 -6.73 -7.18
CA PRO A 55 11.75 -7.32 -7.99
C PRO A 55 12.89 -7.89 -7.13
N SER A 56 13.68 -8.82 -7.69
CA SER A 56 14.73 -9.57 -6.96
C SER A 56 15.89 -8.71 -6.48
N ASN A 57 16.03 -7.48 -7.00
CA ASN A 57 17.02 -6.50 -6.59
C ASN A 57 16.52 -5.57 -5.47
N TYR A 58 15.45 -5.93 -4.75
CA TYR A 58 14.96 -5.17 -3.60
C TYR A 58 16.04 -4.98 -2.54
N ARG A 59 16.44 -3.73 -2.34
CA ARG A 59 17.53 -3.34 -1.45
C ARG A 59 17.40 -1.85 -1.08
N PRO A 60 18.10 -1.36 -0.03
CA PRO A 60 18.06 0.06 0.28
C PRO A 60 18.55 0.87 -0.93
N PRO A 61 17.96 2.06 -1.18
CA PRO A 61 18.45 2.96 -2.21
C PRO A 61 19.93 3.28 -2.00
N PRO A 62 20.72 3.44 -3.07
CA PRO A 62 22.14 3.73 -2.93
C PRO A 62 22.33 5.09 -2.27
N ALA A 63 23.25 5.17 -1.30
CA ALA A 63 23.67 6.43 -0.72
C ALA A 63 24.27 7.34 -1.79
N ILE A 64 24.14 8.65 -1.58
CA ILE A 64 24.84 9.64 -2.36
C ILE A 64 26.29 9.71 -1.85
N PRO A 65 27.31 9.47 -2.70
CA PRO A 65 28.70 9.57 -2.27
C PRO A 65 29.03 10.99 -1.79
N SER A 66 29.78 11.10 -0.70
CA SER A 66 30.34 12.36 -0.23
C SER A 66 31.48 12.81 -1.17
N GLY A 67 31.15 13.57 -2.22
CA GLY A 67 32.14 14.10 -3.17
C GLY A 67 31.52 15.02 -4.21
N LYS A 68 32.32 15.93 -4.79
CA LYS A 68 31.88 16.94 -5.77
C LYS A 68 31.04 16.31 -6.87
N ALA A 69 29.86 16.90 -7.12
CA ALA A 69 28.87 16.49 -8.10
C ALA A 69 29.52 16.19 -9.46
N LYS A 70 29.68 14.90 -9.76
CA LYS A 70 29.59 14.46 -11.15
C LYS A 70 28.11 14.24 -11.40
N THR A 71 27.57 14.96 -12.37
CA THR A 71 26.25 14.75 -12.94
C THR A 71 26.02 13.26 -13.11
N ARG A 72 25.23 12.66 -12.21
CA ARG A 72 24.80 11.27 -12.38
C ARG A 72 23.91 11.24 -13.60
N SER A 73 24.18 10.31 -14.51
CA SER A 73 23.22 10.03 -15.57
C SER A 73 21.90 9.55 -14.92
N PRO A 74 20.72 9.89 -15.47
CA PRO A 74 19.43 9.43 -14.96
C PRO A 74 19.36 7.91 -14.72
N ASN A 75 20.12 7.11 -15.48
CA ASN A 75 20.23 5.67 -15.33
C ASN A 75 20.83 5.18 -14.00
N GLU A 76 21.61 5.98 -13.27
CA GLU A 76 22.15 5.57 -11.96
C GLU A 76 21.13 5.71 -10.82
N LEU A 77 20.12 6.58 -10.97
CA LEU A 77 18.99 6.67 -10.03
C LEU A 77 17.95 5.56 -10.25
N ALA A 78 17.96 4.90 -11.41
CA ALA A 78 17.00 3.86 -11.81
C ALA A 78 17.14 2.50 -11.09
N THR A 79 17.87 2.45 -9.97
CA THR A 79 18.07 1.21 -9.19
C THR A 79 17.18 1.12 -7.95
N ASP A 80 16.35 2.15 -7.71
CA ASP A 80 15.41 2.16 -6.60
C ASP A 80 14.17 1.35 -6.95
N THR A 81 14.15 0.11 -6.48
CA THR A 81 13.09 -0.86 -6.80
C THR A 81 11.72 -0.51 -6.24
N ALA A 82 11.62 0.52 -5.41
CA ALA A 82 10.35 0.94 -4.84
C ALA A 82 9.89 2.31 -5.38
N ASP A 83 10.70 2.98 -6.22
CA ASP A 83 10.40 4.33 -6.74
C ASP A 83 9.21 4.31 -7.72
N PRO A 84 8.11 5.02 -7.43
CA PRO A 84 6.94 5.09 -8.30
C PRO A 84 7.19 5.88 -9.59
N GLY A 85 8.28 6.66 -9.69
CA GLY A 85 8.63 7.50 -10.84
C GLY A 85 9.38 6.79 -11.97
N LEU A 86 9.77 5.52 -11.81
CA LEU A 86 10.44 4.75 -12.86
C LEU A 86 9.42 4.20 -13.87
N GLU A 87 9.76 4.25 -15.18
CA GLU A 87 8.89 3.84 -16.31
C GLU A 87 8.29 2.43 -16.18
N ASP A 88 8.93 1.56 -15.39
CA ASP A 88 8.51 0.17 -15.15
C ASP A 88 7.66 -0.04 -13.88
N GLN A 89 7.39 0.99 -13.07
CA GLN A 89 6.52 0.99 -11.86
C GLN A 89 6.46 -0.34 -11.09
N ARG A 90 7.63 -0.92 -10.78
CA ARG A 90 7.69 -2.21 -10.08
C ARG A 90 7.71 -1.99 -8.58
N LEU A 91 6.62 -1.46 -8.01
CA LEU A 91 6.49 -1.44 -6.55
C LEU A 91 6.85 -2.81 -6.00
N ALA A 92 7.75 -2.81 -5.01
CA ALA A 92 8.25 -4.03 -4.42
C ALA A 92 7.11 -4.75 -3.68
N ILE A 93 6.98 -6.05 -3.96
CA ILE A 93 6.08 -6.96 -3.26
C ILE A 93 6.95 -8.00 -2.57
N ILE A 94 6.77 -8.11 -1.26
CA ILE A 94 7.44 -9.10 -0.42
C ILE A 94 6.43 -10.18 -0.08
N ALA A 95 6.81 -11.44 -0.28
CA ALA A 95 5.97 -12.59 0.00
C ALA A 95 6.56 -13.44 1.13
N TYR A 96 5.69 -13.83 2.05
CA TYR A 96 5.97 -14.73 3.16
C TYR A 96 5.13 -15.99 2.97
N GLY A 97 5.81 -17.13 2.92
CA GLY A 97 5.18 -18.44 2.87
C GLY A 97 4.49 -18.80 4.17
N PRO A 98 3.65 -19.85 4.15
CA PRO A 98 2.90 -20.28 5.32
C PRO A 98 3.80 -20.81 6.44
N ASP A 99 3.38 -20.58 7.67
CA ASP A 99 3.98 -21.12 8.89
C ASP A 99 2.89 -21.71 9.82
N PRO A 100 3.24 -22.38 10.94
CA PRO A 100 2.23 -23.00 11.82
C PRO A 100 1.19 -22.05 12.42
N VAL A 101 1.48 -20.75 12.52
CA VAL A 101 0.56 -19.71 13.03
C VAL A 101 -0.21 -19.06 11.88
N ARG A 102 0.41 -18.95 10.70
CA ARG A 102 -0.15 -18.35 9.48
C ARG A 102 -0.19 -19.38 8.37
N PRO A 103 -1.24 -20.23 8.30
CA PRO A 103 -1.35 -21.28 7.30
C PRO A 103 -1.80 -20.74 5.91
N TYR A 104 -1.20 -19.63 5.48
CA TYR A 104 -1.47 -18.96 4.20
C TYR A 104 -0.24 -18.16 3.76
N TRP A 105 -0.23 -17.77 2.50
CA TRP A 105 0.74 -16.85 1.94
C TRP A 105 0.35 -15.41 2.22
N THR A 106 1.29 -14.60 2.66
CA THR A 106 1.11 -13.16 2.88
C THR A 106 1.96 -12.38 1.88
N TYR A 107 1.34 -11.45 1.17
CA TYR A 107 2.00 -10.54 0.24
C TYR A 107 1.81 -9.12 0.76
N ILE A 108 2.88 -8.34 0.84
CA ILE A 108 2.83 -6.96 1.32
C ILE A 108 3.62 -6.05 0.38
N THR A 109 3.09 -4.85 0.15
CA THR A 109 3.82 -3.80 -0.56
C THR A 109 4.97 -3.28 0.27
N ALA A 110 6.03 -2.82 -0.39
CA ALA A 110 7.10 -2.09 0.25
C ALA A 110 7.48 -0.90 -0.62
N GLY A 111 6.87 0.24 -0.34
CA GLY A 111 7.15 1.45 -1.10
C GLY A 111 6.11 2.54 -0.96
N ILE A 112 4.84 2.21 -0.69
CA ILE A 112 3.75 3.20 -0.60
C ILE A 112 4.00 4.20 0.54
N SER A 113 4.54 3.72 1.65
CA SER A 113 4.92 4.53 2.82
C SER A 113 6.23 5.29 2.65
N SER A 114 6.99 5.10 1.56
CA SER A 114 8.32 5.72 1.47
C SER A 114 8.22 7.22 1.21
N PRO A 115 9.14 8.04 1.76
CA PRO A 115 9.16 9.49 1.62
C PRO A 115 9.62 9.96 0.23
N TRP A 116 9.00 9.47 -0.84
CA TRP A 116 9.42 9.75 -2.23
C TRP A 116 9.52 11.24 -2.51
N LEU A 117 8.55 12.02 -2.01
CA LEU A 117 8.43 13.46 -2.23
C LEU A 117 8.79 14.31 -1.01
N GLN A 118 9.04 13.67 0.14
CA GLN A 118 9.27 14.37 1.41
C GLN A 118 10.75 14.71 1.56
N GLY A 119 11.06 15.97 1.85
CA GLY A 119 12.42 16.45 2.12
C GLY A 119 12.83 16.36 3.60
N GLN A 120 11.87 16.18 4.49
CA GLN A 120 12.04 16.11 5.94
C GLN A 120 10.97 15.20 6.55
N PRO A 121 11.14 14.73 7.80
CA PRO A 121 10.09 13.98 8.49
C PRO A 121 8.78 14.76 8.60
N GLU A 122 7.67 14.07 8.39
CA GLU A 122 6.31 14.59 8.55
C GLU A 122 5.51 13.70 9.51
N GLU A 123 4.26 14.06 9.80
CA GLU A 123 3.37 13.22 10.63
C GLU A 123 3.08 11.88 9.95
N VAL A 124 2.88 11.91 8.64
CA VAL A 124 2.56 10.75 7.80
C VAL A 124 3.72 10.50 6.84
N SER A 125 4.21 9.27 6.75
CA SER A 125 5.26 8.90 5.81
C SER A 125 4.69 8.53 4.45
N GLY A 126 5.14 9.18 3.38
CA GLY A 126 4.66 8.91 2.02
C GLY A 126 3.13 9.02 1.93
N PHE A 127 2.47 7.95 1.48
CA PHE A 127 1.01 7.87 1.40
C PHE A 127 0.34 7.32 2.67
N GLY A 128 1.10 7.14 3.75
CA GLY A 128 0.58 6.77 5.06
C GLY A 128 0.10 5.33 5.21
N CYS A 129 0.38 4.46 4.24
CA CYS A 129 0.03 3.06 4.35
C CYS A 129 0.98 2.11 3.61
N GLU A 130 0.85 0.83 3.92
CA GLU A 130 1.25 -0.30 3.08
C GLU A 130 0.08 -1.28 2.99
N LEU A 131 0.00 -2.00 1.88
CA LEU A 131 -1.09 -2.89 1.54
C LEU A 131 -0.65 -4.33 1.60
N MET A 132 -1.48 -5.16 2.22
CA MET A 132 -1.29 -6.59 2.38
C MET A 132 -2.42 -7.35 1.71
N ILE A 133 -2.15 -8.54 1.20
CA ILE A 133 -3.18 -9.49 0.79
C ILE A 133 -2.73 -10.92 1.13
N LYS A 134 -3.69 -11.76 1.49
CA LYS A 134 -3.44 -13.13 1.93
C LYS A 134 -4.05 -14.12 0.94
N SER A 135 -3.32 -15.17 0.61
CA SER A 135 -3.75 -16.22 -0.32
C SER A 135 -3.56 -17.60 0.32
N PRO A 136 -4.47 -18.57 0.12
CA PRO A 136 -4.29 -19.92 0.66
C PRO A 136 -3.08 -20.64 0.03
N ILE A 137 -2.68 -20.26 -1.17
CA ILE A 137 -1.59 -20.87 -1.95
C ILE A 137 -0.63 -19.81 -2.50
N GLU A 138 0.55 -20.25 -2.93
CA GLU A 138 1.47 -19.39 -3.66
C GLU A 138 0.83 -19.00 -5.01
N ALA A 139 0.77 -17.70 -5.30
CA ALA A 139 0.08 -17.22 -6.49
C ALA A 139 0.63 -15.86 -6.96
N GLN A 140 0.41 -15.57 -8.25
CA GLN A 140 0.89 -14.32 -8.87
C GLN A 140 -0.14 -13.18 -8.78
N TRP A 141 -1.44 -13.50 -8.76
CA TRP A 141 -2.52 -12.51 -8.69
C TRP A 141 -2.42 -11.55 -7.48
N PRO A 142 -1.97 -11.95 -6.27
CA PRO A 142 -1.89 -11.05 -5.12
C PRO A 142 -0.97 -9.85 -5.40
N ALA A 143 0.22 -10.12 -5.95
CA ALA A 143 1.19 -9.09 -6.31
C ALA A 143 0.68 -8.17 -7.43
N GLN A 144 -0.09 -8.70 -8.39
CA GLN A 144 -0.68 -7.91 -9.47
C GLN A 144 -1.74 -6.93 -8.95
N ILE A 145 -2.60 -7.39 -8.04
CA ILE A 145 -3.62 -6.56 -7.38
C ILE A 145 -2.95 -5.45 -6.55
N LEU A 146 -1.98 -5.79 -5.71
CA LEU A 146 -1.27 -4.81 -4.88
C LEU A 146 -0.60 -3.72 -5.71
N ARG A 147 0.06 -4.07 -6.82
CA ARG A 147 0.66 -3.09 -7.74
C ARG A 147 -0.38 -2.21 -8.42
N SER A 148 -1.50 -2.79 -8.83
CA SER A 148 -2.61 -2.03 -9.45
C SER A 148 -3.22 -1.04 -8.46
N MET A 149 -3.39 -1.44 -7.20
CA MET A 149 -3.85 -0.55 -6.13
C MET A 149 -2.85 0.56 -5.85
N ALA A 150 -1.57 0.24 -5.75
CA ALA A 150 -0.55 1.26 -5.53
C ALA A 150 -0.45 2.25 -6.68
N PHE A 151 -0.54 1.78 -7.93
CA PHE A 151 -0.65 2.64 -9.10
C PHE A 151 -1.81 3.63 -8.96
N TYR A 152 -2.98 3.14 -8.54
CA TYR A 152 -4.13 4.01 -8.31
C TYR A 152 -3.85 5.05 -7.21
N LEU A 153 -3.26 4.65 -6.08
CA LEU A 153 -2.91 5.58 -5.00
C LEU A 153 -1.92 6.65 -5.44
N PHE A 154 -0.87 6.27 -6.17
CA PHE A 154 0.15 7.20 -6.67
C PHE A 154 -0.40 8.21 -7.67
N ASN A 155 -1.33 7.81 -8.54
CA ASN A 155 -1.86 8.69 -9.59
C ASN A 155 -3.07 9.52 -9.18
N HIS A 156 -3.87 9.03 -8.22
CA HIS A 156 -5.12 9.70 -7.83
C HIS A 156 -5.03 10.39 -6.46
N ALA A 157 -3.83 10.46 -5.87
CA ALA A 157 -3.51 11.13 -4.60
C ALA A 157 -4.46 10.79 -3.43
N GLY A 158 -5.12 9.64 -3.51
CA GLY A 158 -6.07 9.19 -2.50
C GLY A 158 -5.32 8.58 -1.33
N THR A 159 -5.74 8.92 -0.12
CA THR A 159 -5.42 8.11 1.06
C THR A 159 -6.29 6.85 1.02
N LEU A 160 -5.70 5.70 1.32
CA LEU A 160 -6.47 4.48 1.56
C LEU A 160 -6.60 4.26 3.05
N SER A 161 -7.84 4.14 3.52
CA SER A 161 -8.15 3.94 4.94
C SER A 161 -8.92 2.64 5.15
N PRO A 162 -8.80 2.01 6.33
CA PRO A 162 -9.68 0.93 6.74
C PRO A 162 -11.15 1.33 6.58
N GLY A 163 -11.95 0.41 6.05
CA GLY A 163 -13.34 0.67 5.70
C GLY A 163 -13.57 0.90 4.21
N ALA A 164 -12.54 1.26 3.44
CA ALA A 164 -12.67 1.44 2.00
C ALA A 164 -13.15 0.16 1.30
N ARG A 165 -14.00 0.35 0.29
CA ARG A 165 -14.55 -0.72 -0.57
C ARG A 165 -14.25 -0.37 -2.01
N ILE A 166 -13.68 -1.31 -2.74
CA ILE A 166 -13.14 -1.07 -4.08
C ILE A 166 -13.74 -2.11 -5.02
N ALA A 167 -14.44 -1.65 -6.05
CA ALA A 167 -14.88 -2.52 -7.13
C ALA A 167 -13.72 -2.76 -8.10
N LEU A 168 -13.34 -4.04 -8.31
CA LEU A 168 -12.33 -4.39 -9.31
C LEU A 168 -12.91 -4.41 -10.73
N ASN A 169 -14.25 -4.55 -10.84
CA ASN A 169 -14.98 -4.72 -12.10
C ASN A 169 -14.52 -5.93 -12.93
N ALA A 170 -13.71 -6.81 -12.36
CA ALA A 170 -13.17 -8.03 -12.95
C ALA A 170 -12.91 -9.06 -11.83
N PRO A 171 -12.78 -10.36 -12.16
CA PRO A 171 -12.35 -11.38 -11.20
C PRO A 171 -10.99 -11.03 -10.59
N ILE A 172 -10.82 -11.25 -9.29
CA ILE A 172 -9.60 -10.90 -8.55
C ILE A 172 -8.35 -11.62 -9.08
N ALA A 173 -8.52 -12.85 -9.58
CA ALA A 173 -7.49 -13.60 -10.27
C ALA A 173 -7.74 -13.47 -11.78
N VAL A 174 -6.74 -12.95 -12.50
CA VAL A 174 -6.81 -12.76 -13.95
C VAL A 174 -7.05 -14.09 -14.65
N ASN A 175 -7.91 -14.08 -15.68
CA ASN A 175 -8.32 -15.27 -16.46
C ASN A 175 -8.94 -16.39 -15.61
N SER A 176 -9.62 -16.04 -14.51
CA SER A 176 -10.41 -16.97 -13.70
C SER A 176 -11.88 -16.61 -13.72
N GLU A 177 -12.73 -17.58 -13.36
CA GLU A 177 -14.17 -17.38 -13.12
C GLU A 177 -14.45 -17.00 -11.65
N SER A 178 -13.46 -16.44 -10.95
CA SER A 178 -13.60 -16.06 -9.53
C SER A 178 -14.79 -15.12 -9.33
N LYS A 179 -15.63 -15.47 -8.36
CA LYS A 179 -16.76 -14.64 -7.91
C LYS A 179 -16.31 -13.44 -7.08
N LEU A 180 -15.07 -13.44 -6.59
CA LEU A 180 -14.47 -12.31 -5.91
C LEU A 180 -14.13 -11.23 -6.95
N ARG A 181 -14.88 -10.13 -6.90
CA ARG A 181 -14.81 -9.02 -7.87
C ARG A 181 -14.66 -7.66 -7.20
N ASN A 182 -14.59 -7.65 -5.87
CA ASN A 182 -14.46 -6.45 -5.06
C ASN A 182 -13.42 -6.70 -3.96
N LEU A 183 -12.89 -5.62 -3.40
CA LEU A 183 -12.01 -5.62 -2.24
C LEU A 183 -12.63 -4.80 -1.12
N VAL A 184 -12.38 -5.22 0.12
CA VAL A 184 -12.50 -4.35 1.29
C VAL A 184 -11.15 -4.17 1.95
N ILE A 185 -10.90 -2.98 2.46
CA ILE A 185 -9.67 -2.63 3.16
C ILE A 185 -9.92 -2.65 4.66
N TRP A 186 -9.08 -3.35 5.40
CA TRP A 186 -9.21 -3.48 6.85
C TRP A 186 -7.84 -3.54 7.55
N TYR A 187 -7.83 -3.48 8.88
CA TYR A 187 -6.62 -3.71 9.67
C TYR A 187 -6.13 -5.15 9.49
N ALA A 188 -4.83 -5.35 9.29
CA ALA A 188 -4.23 -6.68 9.17
C ALA A 188 -4.04 -7.33 10.55
N ASP A 189 -4.47 -8.57 10.71
CA ASP A 189 -4.35 -9.29 12.00
C ASP A 189 -2.90 -9.48 12.46
N GLU A 190 -1.95 -9.56 11.52
CA GLU A 190 -0.52 -9.72 11.75
C GLU A 190 0.20 -8.43 12.07
N ALA A 191 -0.46 -7.29 11.84
CA ALA A 191 0.05 -5.96 12.14
C ALA A 191 -0.90 -5.30 13.15
N PRO A 192 -0.85 -5.73 14.43
CA PRO A 192 -1.86 -5.38 15.42
C PRO A 192 -1.83 -3.89 15.80
N ASP A 193 -0.71 -3.21 15.58
CA ASP A 193 -0.64 -1.77 15.77
C ASP A 193 -1.30 -1.09 14.58
N CYS A 194 -2.28 -0.23 14.86
CA CYS A 194 -2.96 0.53 13.82
C CYS A 194 -2.05 1.59 13.16
N TRP A 195 -0.90 1.90 13.76
CA TRP A 195 0.05 2.90 13.29
C TRP A 195 1.49 2.56 13.69
N TYR A 196 2.38 2.51 12.71
CA TYR A 196 3.82 2.25 12.87
C TYR A 196 4.63 3.50 12.54
N GLN A 197 5.78 3.67 13.20
CA GLN A 197 6.63 4.84 13.00
C GLN A 197 7.87 4.54 12.15
N LEU A 198 8.07 5.34 11.11
CA LEU A 198 9.32 5.42 10.36
C LEU A 198 10.04 6.75 10.71
N PRO A 199 11.35 6.86 10.44
CA PRO A 199 12.08 8.12 10.54
C PRO A 199 11.45 9.29 9.75
N SER A 200 10.71 8.98 8.68
CA SER A 200 10.00 9.95 7.83
C SER A 200 8.59 10.30 8.28
N GLY A 201 8.02 9.59 9.25
CA GLY A 201 6.63 9.76 9.68
C GLY A 201 5.95 8.42 9.92
N GLY A 202 4.66 8.44 10.22
CA GLY A 202 3.91 7.23 10.52
C GLY A 202 3.17 6.62 9.32
N PHE A 203 2.81 5.34 9.42
CA PHE A 203 1.99 4.65 8.41
C PHE A 203 1.22 3.47 9.01
N GLY A 204 0.11 3.08 8.37
CA GLY A 204 -0.65 1.87 8.73
C GLY A 204 -0.38 0.69 7.78
N VAL A 205 -0.54 -0.54 8.27
CA VAL A 205 -0.54 -1.74 7.43
C VAL A 205 -1.97 -2.25 7.28
N PHE A 206 -2.51 -2.23 6.06
CA PHE A 206 -3.90 -2.59 5.80
C PHE A 206 -4.00 -3.81 4.90
N THR A 207 -4.89 -4.73 5.24
CA THR A 207 -5.18 -5.90 4.41
C THR A 207 -6.31 -5.58 3.43
N ALA A 208 -6.10 -5.93 2.16
CA ALA A 208 -7.13 -6.03 1.15
C ALA A 208 -7.71 -7.44 1.16
N ILE A 209 -9.04 -7.55 1.27
CA ILE A 209 -9.77 -8.82 1.36
C ILE A 209 -10.73 -8.90 0.17
N GLY A 210 -10.60 -9.95 -0.65
CA GLY A 210 -11.49 -10.20 -1.78
C GLY A 210 -12.88 -10.63 -1.34
N ILE A 211 -13.89 -9.94 -1.85
CA ILE A 211 -15.31 -10.21 -1.60
C ILE A 211 -16.12 -10.31 -2.90
N THR A 212 -17.21 -11.06 -2.85
CA THR A 212 -18.19 -11.20 -3.94
C THR A 212 -19.11 -9.98 -4.04
N ASP A 213 -19.91 -9.89 -5.10
CA ASP A 213 -20.84 -8.77 -5.31
C ASP A 213 -22.00 -8.74 -4.29
N ASP A 214 -22.49 -9.89 -3.86
CA ASP A 214 -23.52 -10.00 -2.83
C ASP A 214 -22.99 -9.70 -1.41
N GLU A 215 -21.73 -10.05 -1.13
CA GLU A 215 -21.03 -9.62 0.08
C GLU A 215 -20.84 -8.11 0.13
N LEU A 216 -20.50 -7.48 -1.01
CA LEU A 216 -20.41 -6.03 -1.12
C LEU A 216 -21.78 -5.38 -0.90
N LYS A 217 -22.83 -5.89 -1.55
CA LYS A 217 -24.21 -5.40 -1.35
C LYS A 217 -24.65 -5.51 0.11
N PHE A 218 -24.29 -6.59 0.80
CA PHE A 218 -24.56 -6.71 2.23
C PHE A 218 -23.85 -5.60 3.02
N ALA A 219 -22.56 -5.37 2.77
CA ALA A 219 -21.84 -4.28 3.42
C ALA A 219 -22.45 -2.89 3.10
N GLU A 220 -22.94 -2.68 1.88
CA GLU A 220 -23.60 -1.43 1.44
C GLU A 220 -24.99 -1.23 2.03
N SER A 221 -25.69 -2.32 2.38
CA SER A 221 -26.99 -2.23 3.06
C SER A 221 -26.90 -1.71 4.50
N ILE A 222 -25.67 -1.51 5.01
CA ILE A 222 -25.38 -1.05 6.36
C ILE A 222 -24.60 0.27 6.27
N ASP A 223 -25.25 1.37 6.66
CA ASP A 223 -24.72 2.73 6.55
C ASP A 223 -23.36 2.89 7.25
N GLU A 224 -23.30 2.56 8.54
CA GLU A 224 -22.09 2.61 9.36
C GLU A 224 -21.64 1.20 9.73
N TYR A 225 -20.32 0.97 9.79
CA TYR A 225 -19.73 -0.34 10.11
C TYR A 225 -19.96 -1.44 9.08
N GLY A 226 -20.55 -1.19 7.90
CA GLY A 226 -20.80 -2.25 6.92
C GLY A 226 -19.54 -3.04 6.52
N THR A 227 -18.38 -2.38 6.43
CA THR A 227 -17.09 -3.05 6.15
C THR A 227 -16.65 -3.92 7.33
N TRP A 228 -16.85 -3.44 8.56
CA TRP A 228 -16.62 -4.25 9.77
C TRP A 228 -17.57 -5.44 9.81
N CYS A 229 -18.85 -5.26 9.47
CA CYS A 229 -19.84 -6.32 9.47
C CYS A 229 -19.46 -7.44 8.51
N ILE A 230 -19.10 -7.13 7.27
CA ILE A 230 -18.67 -8.17 6.32
C ILE A 230 -17.38 -8.84 6.79
N GLN A 231 -16.46 -8.10 7.39
CA GLN A 231 -15.23 -8.64 7.99
C GLN A 231 -15.57 -9.67 9.09
N GLN A 232 -16.53 -9.39 9.96
CA GLN A 232 -16.99 -10.34 10.99
C GLN A 232 -17.71 -11.55 10.40
N VAL A 233 -18.53 -11.37 9.36
CA VAL A 233 -19.18 -12.49 8.65
C VAL A 233 -18.12 -13.44 8.09
N LEU A 234 -17.10 -12.92 7.41
CA LEU A 234 -16.01 -13.72 6.86
C LEU A 234 -15.25 -14.48 7.97
N ARG A 235 -15.02 -13.86 9.14
CA ARG A 235 -14.43 -14.57 10.29
C ARG A 235 -15.30 -15.72 10.79
N GLN A 236 -16.61 -15.49 10.97
CA GLN A 236 -17.53 -16.50 11.49
C GLN A 236 -17.76 -17.67 10.50
N VAL A 237 -17.69 -17.40 9.20
CA VAL A 237 -17.73 -18.44 8.15
C VAL A 237 -16.39 -19.19 8.02
N GLY A 238 -15.31 -18.66 8.60
CA GLY A 238 -14.00 -19.31 8.68
C GLY A 238 -13.01 -18.91 7.57
N THR A 239 -13.37 -17.98 6.69
CA THR A 239 -12.45 -17.45 5.66
C THR A 239 -11.54 -16.35 6.22
N GLY A 240 -12.04 -15.57 7.19
CA GLY A 240 -11.30 -14.52 7.85
C GLY A 240 -10.80 -13.44 6.88
N GLN A 241 -9.48 -13.19 6.90
CA GLN A 241 -8.83 -12.23 6.01
C GLN A 241 -8.14 -12.90 4.80
N VAL A 242 -8.26 -14.22 4.67
CA VAL A 242 -7.64 -14.97 3.57
C VAL A 242 -8.51 -14.86 2.32
N THR A 243 -7.92 -14.40 1.23
CA THR A 243 -8.60 -14.27 -0.06
C THR A 243 -8.31 -15.52 -0.89
N ASN A 244 -9.29 -16.42 -0.94
CA ASN A 244 -9.27 -17.60 -1.80
C ASN A 244 -10.09 -17.33 -3.08
N PRO A 245 -9.49 -17.16 -4.27
CA PRO A 245 -10.23 -16.90 -5.51
C PRO A 245 -11.28 -17.94 -5.88
N ASP A 246 -11.10 -19.20 -5.43
CA ASP A 246 -12.00 -20.31 -5.74
C ASP A 246 -13.18 -20.41 -4.78
N ARG A 247 -13.27 -19.54 -3.77
CA ARG A 247 -14.35 -19.60 -2.78
C ARG A 247 -15.68 -19.13 -3.37
N GLU A 248 -16.74 -19.77 -2.92
CA GLU A 248 -18.10 -19.28 -3.08
C GLU A 248 -18.38 -18.07 -2.16
N SER A 249 -19.50 -17.40 -2.42
CA SER A 249 -19.98 -16.33 -1.56
C SER A 249 -20.25 -16.84 -0.15
N ALA A 250 -19.74 -16.12 0.85
CA ALA A 250 -20.07 -16.35 2.26
C ALA A 250 -21.57 -16.16 2.51
N MET A 251 -22.27 -15.39 1.66
CA MET A 251 -23.72 -15.20 1.76
C MET A 251 -24.52 -16.48 1.44
N GLN A 252 -23.88 -17.51 0.89
CA GLN A 252 -24.51 -18.82 0.65
C GLN A 252 -24.33 -19.81 1.81
N ASN A 253 -23.66 -19.41 2.89
CA ASN A 253 -23.51 -20.26 4.07
C ASN A 253 -24.88 -20.58 4.69
N GLU A 254 -25.10 -21.84 5.09
CA GLU A 254 -26.37 -22.30 5.69
C GLU A 254 -26.81 -21.47 6.91
N ASN A 255 -25.85 -20.95 7.68
CA ASN A 255 -26.09 -20.18 8.89
C ASN A 255 -26.06 -18.65 8.66
N ILE A 256 -26.01 -18.20 7.40
CA ILE A 256 -25.80 -16.77 7.08
C ILE A 256 -26.83 -15.85 7.71
N ALA A 257 -28.09 -16.25 7.77
CA ALA A 257 -29.16 -15.42 8.36
C ALA A 257 -28.93 -15.20 9.86
N SER A 258 -28.41 -16.20 10.57
CA SER A 258 -28.06 -16.09 11.98
C SER A 258 -26.84 -15.18 12.17
N ILE A 259 -25.80 -15.40 11.37
CA ILE A 259 -24.53 -14.66 11.43
C ILE A 259 -24.77 -13.17 11.13
N THR A 260 -25.43 -12.86 10.01
CA THR A 260 -25.69 -11.47 9.60
C THR A 260 -26.58 -10.74 10.60
N ASN A 261 -27.60 -11.40 11.16
CA ASN A 261 -28.42 -10.81 12.23
C ASN A 261 -27.61 -10.53 13.49
N SER A 262 -26.77 -11.46 13.93
CA SER A 262 -25.91 -11.29 15.11
C SER A 262 -24.98 -10.08 14.94
N VAL A 263 -24.24 -10.04 13.83
CA VAL A 263 -23.26 -8.99 13.53
C VAL A 263 -23.95 -7.62 13.37
N THR A 264 -25.06 -7.56 12.64
CA THR A 264 -25.78 -6.30 12.42
C THR A 264 -26.43 -5.79 13.71
N THR A 265 -26.92 -6.68 14.57
CA THR A 265 -27.47 -6.30 15.88
C THR A 265 -26.39 -5.68 16.76
N PHE A 266 -25.20 -6.30 16.79
CA PHE A 266 -24.07 -5.75 17.52
C PHE A 266 -23.68 -4.35 17.02
N ALA A 267 -23.56 -4.17 15.70
CA ALA A 267 -23.21 -2.87 15.10
C ALA A 267 -24.23 -1.76 15.48
N ARG A 268 -25.53 -2.08 15.47
CA ARG A 268 -26.59 -1.15 15.89
C ARG A 268 -26.52 -0.80 17.38
N GLN A 269 -26.27 -1.79 18.23
CA GLN A 269 -26.14 -1.57 19.69
C GLN A 269 -24.92 -0.72 20.04
N PHE A 270 -23.80 -0.96 19.35
CA PHE A 270 -22.59 -0.18 19.51
C PHE A 270 -22.84 1.28 19.13
N LYS A 271 -23.45 1.53 17.94
CA LYS A 271 -23.84 2.87 17.50
C LYS A 271 -24.73 3.59 18.51
N ALA A 272 -25.78 2.94 19.00
CA ALA A 272 -26.70 3.53 19.97
C ALA A 272 -26.00 3.92 21.28
N SER A 273 -25.01 3.12 21.69
CA SER A 273 -24.20 3.39 22.88
C SER A 273 -23.29 4.61 22.66
N SER A 274 -22.58 4.68 21.53
CA SER A 274 -21.71 5.81 21.18
C SER A 274 -22.47 7.14 21.09
N SER A 275 -23.66 7.16 20.48
CA SER A 275 -24.50 8.38 20.44
C SER A 275 -25.03 8.83 21.80
N SER A 276 -25.10 7.92 22.79
CA SER A 276 -25.52 8.26 24.15
C SER A 276 -24.41 8.93 24.97
N PHE A 277 -23.14 8.76 24.60
CA PHE A 277 -21.99 9.41 25.24
C PHE A 277 -21.70 10.81 24.69
N GLU A 278 -22.19 11.18 23.50
CA GLU A 278 -21.99 12.52 22.92
C GLU A 278 -23.01 13.57 23.43
N ILE A 279 -24.04 13.15 24.17
CA ILE A 279 -25.12 14.02 24.69
C ILE A 279 -24.96 14.31 26.20
N SER A 280 -23.91 13.81 26.84
CA SER A 280 -23.57 14.04 28.27
C SER A 280 -22.35 14.93 28.43
#